data_AF-A0A960YN02-F1
#
_entry.id   AF-A0A960YN02-F1
#
_cell.length_a   1.000
_cell.length_b   1.000
_cell.length_c   1.000
_cell.angle_alpha   90.00
_cell.angle_beta   90.00
_cell.angle_gamma   90.00
#
_symmetry.space_group_name_H-M   'P 1'
#
loop_
_entity.id
_entity.type
_entity.pdbx_description
1 polymer ?
#
loop_
_entity_poly.entity_id
_entity_poly.type
_entity_poly.pdbx_seq_one_letter_code
_entity_poly.pdbx_strand_id
1 'polypeptide(L)'
;PIEAQCGDSSLPIADRIAHLQAALWQGIPGPARSPGIKHWIGAMDSKGARKRICMFLRWMVRTEHPDLGLYKSFDAASLVIPLDVHMGRMARNLGLTGRKTLDWTTAVEVSRKIASISGGDPARYDFALTRPGILGACKAKFVASICGQCRLQPICIHGRPR
;
A
#
# COMPACT_ATOMS: atom_id res chain seq x y z
N PRO A 1 -13.78 -15.69 -12.61
CA PRO A 1 -13.90 -14.60 -11.62
C PRO A 1 -12.75 -13.60 -11.82
N ILE A 2 -12.99 -12.30 -11.59
CA ILE A 2 -11.96 -11.27 -11.80
C ILE A 2 -10.74 -11.47 -10.87
N GLU A 3 -10.93 -12.04 -9.67
CA GLU A 3 -9.85 -12.40 -8.74
C GLU A 3 -8.91 -13.49 -9.26
N ALA A 4 -9.40 -14.37 -10.14
CA ALA A 4 -8.57 -15.41 -10.77
C ALA A 4 -7.51 -14.81 -11.71
N GLN A 5 -7.71 -13.57 -12.19
CA GLN A 5 -6.73 -12.86 -13.02
C GLN A 5 -5.49 -12.42 -12.22
N CYS A 6 -5.56 -12.46 -10.89
CA CYS A 6 -4.42 -12.27 -10.01
C CYS A 6 -3.77 -13.60 -9.60
N GLY A 7 -4.29 -14.74 -10.07
CA GLY A 7 -4.16 -16.04 -9.43
C GLY A 7 -2.89 -16.83 -9.73
N ASP A 8 -2.13 -16.47 -10.76
CA ASP A 8 -0.84 -17.13 -11.01
C ASP A 8 0.22 -16.57 -10.05
N SER A 9 0.41 -17.25 -8.93
CA SER A 9 1.41 -16.91 -7.92
C SER A 9 2.86 -17.13 -8.39
N SER A 10 3.09 -17.79 -9.53
CA SER A 10 4.43 -17.95 -10.10
C SER A 10 4.95 -16.67 -10.76
N LEU A 11 4.04 -15.77 -11.16
CA LEU A 11 4.38 -14.49 -11.77
C LEU A 11 4.77 -13.43 -10.73
N PRO A 12 5.69 -12.51 -11.08
CA PRO A 12 5.95 -11.34 -10.26
C PRO A 12 4.66 -10.57 -9.94
N ILE A 13 4.55 -10.07 -8.71
CA ILE A 13 3.37 -9.32 -8.25
C ILE A 13 3.05 -8.09 -9.13
N ALA A 14 4.07 -7.49 -9.75
CA ALA A 14 3.90 -6.38 -10.70
C ALA A 14 3.10 -6.79 -11.93
N ASP A 15 3.34 -8.01 -12.43
CA ASP A 15 2.72 -8.54 -13.65
C ASP A 15 1.31 -9.03 -13.34
N ARG A 16 1.12 -9.70 -12.19
CA ARG A 16 -0.21 -10.07 -11.66
C ARG A 16 -1.14 -8.86 -11.55
N ILE A 17 -0.62 -7.74 -11.03
CA ILE A 17 -1.37 -6.48 -10.95
C ILE A 17 -1.64 -5.89 -12.34
N ALA A 18 -0.66 -5.94 -13.25
CA ALA A 18 -0.87 -5.46 -14.62
C ALA A 18 -1.95 -6.28 -15.35
N HIS A 19 -1.97 -7.60 -15.17
CA HIS A 19 -3.02 -8.48 -15.69
C HIS A 19 -4.41 -8.13 -15.11
N LEU A 20 -4.51 -7.88 -13.80
CA LEU A 20 -5.75 -7.41 -13.20
C LEU A 20 -6.20 -6.07 -13.79
N GLN A 21 -5.28 -5.11 -13.96
CA GLN A 21 -5.59 -3.81 -14.55
C GLN A 21 -6.09 -3.95 -16.00
N ALA A 22 -5.45 -4.81 -16.79
CA ALA A 22 -5.88 -5.13 -18.15
C ALA A 22 -7.29 -5.74 -18.17
N ALA A 23 -7.54 -6.73 -17.32
CA ALA A 23 -8.83 -7.40 -17.22
C ALA A 23 -9.94 -6.43 -16.78
N LEU A 24 -9.68 -5.59 -15.78
CA LEU A 24 -10.60 -4.53 -15.34
C LEU A 24 -10.93 -3.58 -16.50
N TRP A 25 -9.93 -3.14 -17.26
CA TRP A 25 -10.15 -2.21 -18.37
C TRP A 25 -10.92 -2.83 -19.53
N GLN A 26 -10.58 -4.08 -19.88
CA GLN A 26 -11.24 -4.82 -20.96
C GLN A 26 -12.70 -5.15 -20.61
N GLY A 27 -12.98 -5.46 -19.34
CA GLY A 27 -14.32 -5.77 -18.85
C GLY A 27 -15.29 -4.57 -18.85
N ILE A 28 -14.80 -3.35 -19.05
CA ILE A 28 -15.65 -2.15 -19.09
C ILE A 28 -16.14 -1.92 -20.53
N PRO A 29 -17.47 -1.86 -20.76
CA PRO A 29 -18.04 -1.60 -22.07
C PRO A 29 -17.49 -0.32 -22.69
N GLY A 30 -17.24 -0.32 -24.01
CA GLY A 30 -16.66 0.81 -24.72
C GLY A 30 -17.28 2.17 -24.38
N PRO A 31 -18.63 2.32 -24.43
CA PRO A 31 -19.32 3.57 -24.09
C PRO A 31 -19.16 4.01 -22.63
N ALA A 32 -18.87 3.08 -21.71
CA ALA A 32 -18.66 3.36 -20.29
C ALA A 32 -17.20 3.73 -19.98
N ARG A 33 -16.26 3.56 -20.91
CA ARG A 33 -14.84 3.88 -20.68
C ARG A 33 -14.66 5.39 -20.61
N SER A 34 -14.08 5.86 -19.50
CA SER A 34 -13.81 7.27 -19.26
C SER A 34 -12.36 7.49 -18.79
N PRO A 35 -11.82 8.72 -18.95
CA PRO A 35 -10.53 9.08 -18.36
C PRO A 35 -10.48 8.85 -16.85
N GLY A 36 -11.60 9.06 -16.13
CA GLY A 36 -11.69 8.81 -14.69
C GLY A 36 -11.52 7.34 -14.33
N ILE A 37 -12.17 6.44 -15.05
CA ILE A 37 -12.01 4.99 -14.88
C ILE A 37 -10.57 4.57 -15.19
N LYS A 38 -10.00 5.05 -16.31
CA LYS A 38 -8.59 4.77 -16.66
C LYS A 38 -7.65 5.25 -15.56
N HIS A 39 -7.91 6.41 -14.97
CA HIS A 39 -7.14 6.97 -13.87
C HIS A 39 -7.27 6.17 -12.56
N TRP A 40 -8.45 5.61 -12.31
CA TRP A 40 -8.72 4.75 -11.15
C TRP A 40 -7.98 3.41 -11.26
N ILE A 41 -8.12 2.72 -12.40
CA ILE A 41 -7.41 1.45 -12.69
C ILE A 41 -5.89 1.69 -12.69
N GLY A 42 -5.46 2.82 -13.26
CA GLY A 42 -4.05 3.15 -13.44
C GLY A 42 -3.46 2.51 -14.71
N ALA A 43 -2.37 3.10 -15.21
CA ALA A 43 -1.67 2.57 -16.37
C ALA A 43 -0.84 1.33 -15.99
N MET A 44 -0.87 0.30 -16.84
CA MET A 44 -0.22 -1.00 -16.63
C MET A 44 1.32 -0.89 -16.63
N ASP A 45 1.85 0.03 -17.43
CA ASP A 45 3.27 0.36 -17.59
C ASP A 45 3.76 1.45 -16.64
N SER A 46 2.90 1.90 -15.70
CA SER A 46 3.27 2.97 -14.78
C SER A 46 4.42 2.56 -13.87
N LYS A 47 5.43 3.42 -13.81
CA LYS A 47 6.52 3.37 -12.82
C LYS A 47 6.10 3.91 -11.44
N GLY A 48 4.92 4.52 -11.33
CA GLY A 48 4.39 5.05 -10.08
C GLY A 48 4.10 3.93 -9.06
N ALA A 49 3.80 4.30 -7.83
CA ALA A 49 3.58 3.35 -6.74
C ALA A 49 2.31 2.47 -6.86
N ARG A 50 1.48 2.67 -7.92
CA ARG A 50 0.24 1.92 -8.17
C ARG A 50 -0.74 1.90 -6.99
N LYS A 51 -0.74 2.95 -6.16
CA LYS A 51 -1.54 3.09 -4.93
C LYS A 51 -2.99 2.63 -5.07
N ARG A 52 -3.70 3.07 -6.11
CA ARG A 52 -5.15 2.85 -6.25
C ARG A 52 -5.50 1.38 -6.39
N ILE A 53 -4.81 0.67 -7.29
CA ILE A 53 -5.05 -0.75 -7.48
C ILE A 53 -4.58 -1.57 -6.28
N CYS A 54 -3.51 -1.16 -5.60
CA CYS A 54 -3.09 -1.75 -4.32
C CYS A 54 -4.15 -1.58 -3.22
N MET A 55 -4.76 -0.39 -3.11
CA MET A 55 -5.82 -0.12 -2.15
C MET A 55 -7.09 -0.91 -2.47
N PHE A 56 -7.45 -1.01 -3.75
CA PHE A 56 -8.54 -1.86 -4.20
C PHE A 56 -8.30 -3.32 -3.82
N LEU A 57 -7.14 -3.88 -4.15
CA LEU A 57 -6.79 -5.25 -3.79
C LEU A 57 -6.82 -5.48 -2.28
N ARG A 58 -6.31 -4.52 -1.49
CA ARG A 58 -6.39 -4.57 -0.02
C ARG A 58 -7.85 -4.76 0.43
N TRP A 59 -8.78 -3.93 -0.05
CA TRP A 59 -10.20 -4.04 0.29
C TRP A 59 -10.82 -5.36 -0.16
N MET A 60 -10.46 -5.85 -1.34
CA MET A 60 -11.06 -7.07 -1.86
C MET A 60 -10.53 -8.32 -1.16
N VAL A 61 -9.27 -8.35 -0.75
CA VAL A 61 -8.59 -9.55 -0.24
C VAL A 61 -8.72 -9.70 1.28
N ARG A 62 -8.51 -8.62 2.04
CA ARG A 62 -8.53 -8.69 3.50
C ARG A 62 -9.95 -8.75 4.03
N THR A 63 -10.14 -9.46 5.14
CA THR A 63 -11.46 -9.69 5.75
C THR A 63 -11.76 -8.80 6.95
N GLU A 64 -10.77 -8.07 7.45
CA GLU A 64 -10.90 -7.22 8.63
C GLU A 64 -11.50 -5.86 8.26
N HIS A 65 -12.45 -5.35 9.05
CA HIS A 65 -13.04 -4.03 8.84
C HIS A 65 -11.94 -2.95 8.76
N PRO A 66 -11.94 -2.04 7.76
CA PRO A 66 -13.02 -1.74 6.79
C PRO A 66 -12.93 -2.49 5.45
N ASP A 67 -12.11 -3.55 5.35
CA ASP A 67 -11.94 -4.33 4.13
C ASP A 67 -13.13 -5.29 3.90
N LEU A 68 -13.45 -5.59 2.63
CA LEU A 68 -14.65 -6.34 2.21
C LEU A 68 -14.44 -7.86 2.15
N GLY A 69 -13.21 -8.32 1.89
CA GLY A 69 -12.85 -9.73 1.90
C GLY A 69 -13.56 -10.59 0.86
N LEU A 70 -13.96 -10.00 -0.27
CA LEU A 70 -14.70 -10.68 -1.35
C LEU A 70 -13.83 -11.63 -2.17
N TYR A 71 -12.52 -11.38 -2.29
CA TYR A 71 -11.60 -12.21 -3.07
C TYR A 71 -10.96 -13.28 -2.19
N LYS A 72 -11.12 -14.55 -2.58
CA LYS A 72 -10.59 -15.71 -1.84
C LYS A 72 -9.40 -16.36 -2.55
N SER A 73 -9.26 -16.14 -3.86
CA SER A 73 -8.17 -16.71 -4.66
C SER A 73 -6.84 -15.95 -4.58
N PHE A 74 -6.74 -14.88 -3.78
CA PHE A 74 -5.54 -14.06 -3.67
C PHE A 74 -5.15 -13.91 -2.20
N ASP A 75 -3.95 -14.33 -1.85
CA ASP A 75 -3.47 -14.30 -0.47
C ASP A 75 -3.14 -12.85 -0.02
N ALA A 76 -3.53 -12.51 1.21
CA ALA A 76 -3.17 -11.24 1.84
C ALA A 76 -1.65 -11.05 1.89
N ALA A 77 -0.88 -12.14 1.99
CA ALA A 77 0.58 -12.06 1.97
C ALA A 77 1.18 -11.60 0.63
N SER A 78 0.42 -11.71 -0.46
CA SER A 78 0.79 -11.19 -1.79
C SER A 78 0.48 -9.71 -1.99
N LEU A 79 -0.16 -9.04 -1.02
CA LEU A 79 -0.52 -7.63 -1.18
C LEU A 79 0.71 -6.73 -1.27
N VAL A 80 0.51 -5.53 -1.82
CA VAL A 80 1.49 -4.45 -1.78
C VAL A 80 0.82 -3.26 -1.11
N ILE A 81 1.54 -2.60 -0.19
CA ILE A 81 0.99 -1.48 0.56
C ILE A 81 0.56 -0.36 -0.40
N PRO A 82 -0.62 0.25 -0.20
CA PRO A 82 -1.04 1.42 -0.99
C PRO A 82 -0.19 2.64 -0.62
N LEU A 83 0.99 2.75 -1.24
CA LEU A 83 1.98 3.76 -0.92
C LEU A 83 1.55 5.15 -1.42
N ASP A 84 1.40 6.09 -0.48
CA ASP A 84 1.19 7.51 -0.76
C ASP A 84 2.19 8.40 -0.02
N VAL A 85 1.99 9.72 -0.08
CA VAL A 85 2.89 10.69 0.56
C VAL A 85 2.97 10.55 2.08
N HIS A 86 1.88 10.16 2.74
CA HIS A 86 1.83 9.98 4.18
C HIS A 86 2.46 8.64 4.57
N MET A 87 2.13 7.57 3.84
CA MET A 87 2.72 6.25 4.08
C MET A 87 4.23 6.27 3.80
N GLY A 88 4.67 6.92 2.73
CA GLY A 88 6.09 7.08 2.42
C GLY A 88 6.84 7.93 3.45
N ARG A 89 6.20 8.97 3.99
CA ARG A 89 6.76 9.75 5.12
C ARG A 89 6.90 8.87 6.35
N MET A 90 5.86 8.11 6.71
CA MET A 90 5.91 7.23 7.87
C MET A 90 6.94 6.11 7.69
N ALA A 91 7.02 5.52 6.50
CA ALA A 91 8.01 4.50 6.16
C ALA A 91 9.44 5.01 6.38
N ARG A 92 9.76 6.23 5.96
CA ARG A 92 11.06 6.85 6.26
C ARG A 92 11.25 7.10 7.75
N ASN A 93 10.25 7.66 8.43
CA ASN A 93 10.34 7.95 9.86
C ASN A 93 10.56 6.70 10.72
N LEU A 94 10.10 5.54 10.26
CA LEU A 94 10.25 4.25 10.93
C LEU A 94 11.43 3.42 10.38
N GLY A 95 12.22 3.97 9.45
CA GLY A 95 13.36 3.26 8.86
C GLY A 95 12.98 2.07 7.95
N LEU A 96 11.73 2.01 7.47
CA LEU A 96 11.27 0.97 6.53
C LEU A 96 11.83 1.17 5.12
N THR A 97 12.25 2.39 4.78
CA THR A 97 12.96 2.69 3.52
C THR A 97 13.83 3.95 3.67
N GLY A 98 14.95 3.98 2.94
CA GLY A 98 15.78 5.18 2.76
C GLY A 98 15.42 6.00 1.50
N ARG A 99 14.52 5.49 0.65
CA ARG A 99 14.19 6.10 -0.64
C ARG A 99 13.36 7.36 -0.49
N LYS A 100 13.67 8.38 -1.29
CA LYS A 100 12.88 9.63 -1.41
C LYS A 100 11.75 9.50 -2.42
N THR A 101 12.00 8.80 -3.53
CA THR A 101 11.03 8.56 -4.59
C THR A 101 9.90 7.66 -4.10
N LEU A 102 8.65 7.96 -4.48
CA LEU A 102 7.48 7.14 -4.17
C LEU A 102 7.02 6.40 -5.43
N ASP A 103 7.74 5.32 -5.74
CA ASP A 103 7.54 4.47 -6.91
C ASP A 103 7.19 3.03 -6.52
N TRP A 104 6.96 2.20 -7.53
CA TRP A 104 6.66 0.78 -7.33
C TRP A 104 7.72 0.05 -6.51
N THR A 105 9.00 0.33 -6.78
CA THR A 105 10.13 -0.25 -6.03
C THR A 105 10.03 0.05 -4.55
N THR A 106 9.72 1.31 -4.20
CA THR A 106 9.54 1.73 -2.80
C THR A 106 8.33 1.06 -2.16
N ALA A 107 7.22 0.90 -2.90
CA ALA A 107 6.04 0.22 -2.40
C ALA A 107 6.32 -1.24 -2.06
N VAL A 108 7.04 -1.96 -2.94
CA VAL A 108 7.44 -3.35 -2.72
C VAL A 108 8.46 -3.47 -1.57
N GLU A 109 9.45 -2.57 -1.50
CA GLU A 109 10.44 -2.54 -0.40
C GLU A 109 9.76 -2.39 0.97
N VAL A 110 8.90 -1.39 1.11
CA VAL A 110 8.17 -1.13 2.36
C VAL A 110 7.24 -2.30 2.69
N SER A 111 6.58 -2.88 1.69
CA SER A 111 5.71 -4.05 1.88
C SER A 111 6.48 -5.23 2.45
N ARG A 112 7.65 -5.58 1.90
CA ARG A 112 8.49 -6.68 2.41
C ARG A 112 8.91 -6.46 3.86
N LYS A 113 9.30 -5.23 4.22
CA LYS A 113 9.68 -4.87 5.58
C LYS A 113 8.50 -4.96 6.56
N ILE A 114 7.29 -4.60 6.14
CA ILE A 114 6.11 -4.72 6.99
C ILE A 114 5.69 -6.17 7.12
N ALA A 115 5.71 -6.96 6.03
CA ALA A 115 5.35 -8.37 6.04
C ALA A 115 6.18 -9.19 7.06
N SER A 116 7.47 -8.87 7.22
CA SER A 116 8.32 -9.51 8.25
C SER A 116 7.91 -9.17 9.70
N ILE A 117 7.07 -8.16 9.90
CA ILE A 117 6.60 -7.69 11.22
C ILE A 117 5.14 -8.12 11.46
N SER A 118 4.32 -8.20 10.41
CA SER A 118 2.87 -8.38 10.48
C SER A 118 2.37 -9.81 10.27
N GLY A 119 3.25 -10.81 10.35
CA GLY A 119 2.90 -12.21 10.10
C GLY A 119 2.57 -12.47 8.62
N GLY A 120 3.28 -11.81 7.71
CA GLY A 120 3.13 -11.98 6.28
C GLY A 120 2.19 -10.99 5.60
N ASP A 121 1.41 -10.18 6.32
CA ASP A 121 0.42 -9.26 5.73
C ASP A 121 0.95 -7.81 5.58
N PRO A 122 1.50 -7.42 4.42
CA PRO A 122 2.18 -6.14 4.24
C PRO A 122 1.25 -4.91 4.33
N ALA A 123 -0.05 -5.09 4.15
CA ALA A 123 -1.01 -3.99 4.16
C ALA A 123 -1.61 -3.74 5.55
N ARG A 124 -1.31 -4.58 6.56
CA ARG A 124 -1.96 -4.56 7.89
C ARG A 124 -1.98 -3.22 8.59
N TYR A 125 -0.89 -2.47 8.47
CA TYR A 125 -0.69 -1.26 9.26
C TYR A 125 -0.84 0.03 8.46
N ASP A 126 -1.15 -0.05 7.15
CA ASP A 126 -1.20 1.13 6.27
C ASP A 126 -2.16 2.22 6.78
N PHE A 127 -3.34 1.81 7.24
CA PHE A 127 -4.36 2.69 7.77
C PHE A 127 -3.90 3.34 9.08
N ALA A 128 -3.36 2.56 10.01
CA ALA A 128 -2.91 3.07 11.30
C ALA A 128 -1.68 3.98 11.17
N LEU A 129 -0.72 3.62 10.31
CA LEU A 129 0.55 4.32 10.14
C LEU A 129 0.41 5.65 9.39
N THR A 130 -0.58 5.78 8.51
CA THR A 130 -0.82 7.04 7.78
C THR A 130 -1.51 8.10 8.63
N ARG A 131 -2.34 7.70 9.61
CA ARG A 131 -3.21 8.62 10.38
C ARG A 131 -2.46 9.72 11.14
N PRO A 132 -1.36 9.45 11.88
CA PRO A 132 -0.64 10.53 12.56
C PRO A 132 -0.13 11.60 11.59
N GLY A 133 0.28 11.20 10.38
CA GLY A 133 0.73 12.13 9.35
C GLY A 133 -0.41 12.95 8.74
N ILE A 134 -1.59 12.34 8.55
CA ILE A 134 -2.78 13.00 8.00
C ILE A 134 -3.38 13.98 9.01
N LEU A 135 -3.50 13.58 10.27
CA LEU A 135 -4.08 14.38 11.35
C LEU A 135 -3.11 15.45 11.90
N GLY A 136 -1.88 15.54 11.36
CA GLY A 136 -0.87 16.48 11.82
C GLY A 136 -0.27 16.17 13.19
N ALA A 137 -0.58 15.01 13.77
CA ALA A 137 -0.04 14.51 15.03
C ALA A 137 1.41 13.99 14.92
N CYS A 138 1.96 13.87 13.70
CA CYS A 138 3.38 13.61 13.47
C CYS A 138 3.99 14.74 12.64
N LYS A 139 5.01 15.44 13.19
CA LYS A 139 5.72 16.54 12.51
C LYS A 139 6.95 16.11 11.72
N ALA A 140 7.25 14.80 11.68
CA ALA A 140 8.46 14.23 11.03
C ALA A 140 9.79 14.89 11.48
N LYS A 141 9.81 15.34 12.73
CA LYS A 141 10.96 15.85 13.48
C LYS A 141 10.68 15.63 14.95
N PHE A 142 11.71 15.68 15.79
CA PHE A 142 11.51 15.58 17.24
C PHE A 142 10.78 16.83 17.75
N VAL A 143 9.68 16.61 18.47
CA VAL A 143 8.93 17.65 19.18
C VAL A 143 8.54 17.06 20.53
N ALA A 144 9.11 17.54 21.62
CA ALA A 144 8.97 16.90 22.95
C ALA A 144 7.51 16.66 23.35
N SER A 145 6.63 17.66 23.16
CA SER A 145 5.20 17.57 23.49
C SER A 145 4.41 16.56 22.66
N ILE A 146 4.92 16.18 21.48
CA ILE A 146 4.27 15.23 20.58
C ILE A 146 4.93 13.85 20.70
N CYS A 147 6.26 13.81 20.55
CA CYS A 147 7.05 12.59 20.54
C CYS A 147 7.06 11.89 21.90
N GLY A 148 6.99 12.63 23.02
CA GLY A 148 6.93 12.04 24.35
C GLY A 148 5.64 11.24 24.63
N GLN A 149 4.61 11.40 23.81
CA GLN A 149 3.35 10.64 23.89
C GLN A 149 3.17 9.67 22.71
N CYS A 150 4.16 9.61 21.80
CA CYS A 150 4.06 8.83 20.58
C CYS A 150 4.39 7.36 20.86
N ARG A 151 3.43 6.46 20.67
CA ARG A 151 3.65 5.01 20.83
C ARG A 151 4.70 4.42 19.87
N LEU A 152 4.98 5.12 18.77
CA LEU A 152 6.02 4.73 17.80
C LEU A 152 7.40 5.33 18.14
N GLN A 153 7.53 6.11 19.22
CA GLN A 153 8.79 6.75 19.61
C GLN A 153 9.98 5.78 19.65
N PRO A 154 9.90 4.58 20.25
CA PRO A 154 11.06 3.69 20.39
C PRO A 154 11.66 3.25 19.05
N ILE A 155 10.87 3.24 17.98
CA ILE A 155 11.27 2.77 16.65
C ILE A 155 11.36 3.91 15.62
N CYS A 156 11.08 5.16 16.03
CA CYS A 156 11.12 6.32 15.15
C CYS A 156 12.53 6.91 15.09
N ILE A 157 13.04 7.17 13.88
CA ILE A 157 14.39 7.75 13.68
C ILE A 157 14.55 9.14 14.30
N HIS A 158 13.44 9.87 14.49
CA HIS A 158 13.42 11.19 15.10
C HIS A 158 13.20 11.14 16.61
N GLY A 159 12.46 10.13 17.08
CA GLY A 159 11.89 10.08 18.43
C GLY A 159 12.66 9.20 19.41
N ARG A 160 13.35 8.17 18.91
CA ARG A 160 14.01 7.18 19.76
C ARG A 160 15.13 7.82 20.59
N PRO A 161 15.28 7.45 21.87
CA PRO A 161 16.48 7.79 22.65
C PRO A 161 17.73 7.32 21.90
N ARG A 162 18.79 8.12 21.96
CA ARG A 162 20.11 7.75 21.43
C ARG A 162 20.94 7.10 22.53
#